data_AF-A0A6M3M0D6-F1
#
_entry.id   AF-A0A6M3M0D6-F1
#
_cell.length_a   1.000
_cell.length_b   1.000
_cell.length_c   1.000
_cell.angle_alpha   90.00
_cell.angle_beta   90.00
_cell.angle_gamma   90.00
#
_symmetry.space_group_name_H-M   'P 1'
#
loop_
_entity.id
_entity.type
_entity.pdbx_description
1 polymer ?
#
loop_
_entity_poly.entity_id
_entity_poly.type
_entity_poly.pdbx_seq_one_letter_code
_entity_poly.pdbx_strand_id
1 'polypeptide(L)'
;MYQISMPLTMENILKRVSEWDIFVNYCPELTEPDTPFRSVFREDLNPSCRVSLLYGRMIYKDFGEIKSFNCFGYVSRRFNLSFVDALQKINRDFNLGLEDSGKEDIVYTNVTIGSMPKLQERSQTIIKVKTRSWSDIDQVYWYDNFHISKDVVYKSYTFPISHFWINNHRTDNQDLLFTIETAEPAYGYYFGRHEGIDLWYIYRPTKNKYRGRWKSNVRLKVIDGWRTLPESGNIVFIQKSRKDRLLMNVLGYNCVNGINESSLILREDVDRLKNMFDNVVIYYDNDEPGIERAQTFSEQFSIPYIHNPINEPKDVTDFQMTYKDTSKTTKLVNSLVNKVI
;
A
#
# COMPACT_ATOMS: atom_id res chain seq x y z
N MET A 1 27.93 23.60 40.26
CA MET A 1 26.74 23.86 39.42
C MET A 1 26.21 22.49 39.04
N TYR A 2 25.10 22.03 39.63
CA TYR A 2 24.57 20.70 39.36
C TYR A 2 24.03 20.66 37.93
N GLN A 3 24.68 19.88 37.06
CA GLN A 3 24.23 19.69 35.69
C GLN A 3 23.21 18.55 35.71
N ILE A 4 21.93 18.89 35.50
CA ILE A 4 20.85 17.91 35.49
C ILE A 4 21.03 17.03 34.25
N SER A 5 21.33 15.75 34.46
CA SER A 5 21.35 14.77 33.38
C SER A 5 19.95 14.58 32.83
N MET A 6 19.85 14.47 31.50
CA MET A 6 18.56 14.33 30.84
C MET A 6 18.17 12.84 30.79
N PRO A 7 16.89 12.49 31.05
CA PRO A 7 16.44 11.11 31.03
C PRO A 7 16.54 10.52 29.62
N LEU A 8 16.79 9.21 29.53
CA LEU A 8 16.78 8.47 28.28
C LEU A 8 15.39 8.46 27.64
N THR A 9 15.17 9.36 26.67
CA THR A 9 13.94 9.47 25.89
C THR A 9 14.26 9.71 24.43
N MET A 10 13.31 9.40 23.53
CA MET A 10 13.45 9.74 22.10
C MET A 10 13.78 11.21 21.90
N GLU A 11 13.08 12.10 22.62
CA GLU A 11 13.25 13.54 22.49
C GLU A 11 14.67 13.97 22.87
N ASN A 12 15.19 13.45 23.98
CA ASN A 12 16.53 13.83 24.45
C ASN A 12 17.65 13.21 23.61
N ILE A 13 17.42 12.03 23.01
CA ILE A 13 18.31 11.49 21.98
C ILE A 13 18.33 12.44 20.77
N LEU A 14 17.16 12.82 20.25
CA LEU A 14 17.06 13.64 19.05
C LEU A 14 17.53 15.09 19.24
N LYS A 15 17.69 15.56 20.49
CA LYS A 15 18.38 16.83 20.81
C LYS A 15 19.89 16.75 20.59
N ARG A 16 20.47 15.54 20.54
CA ARG A 16 21.92 15.30 20.50
C ARG A 16 22.40 14.61 19.22
N VAL A 17 21.52 13.87 18.55
CA VAL A 17 21.83 13.18 17.29
C VAL A 17 20.63 13.25 16.34
N SER A 18 20.87 13.42 15.04
CA SER A 18 19.77 13.50 14.08
C SER A 18 19.19 12.12 13.75
N GLU A 19 17.94 12.07 13.26
CA GLU A 19 17.36 10.82 12.76
C GLU A 19 18.18 10.23 11.59
N TRP A 20 18.76 11.11 10.76
CA TRP A 20 19.62 10.71 9.65
C TRP A 20 20.88 9.99 10.13
N ASP A 21 21.59 10.58 11.10
CA ASP A 21 22.82 10.01 11.66
C ASP A 21 22.55 8.62 12.25
N ILE A 22 21.43 8.46 12.96
CA ILE A 22 20.99 7.14 13.47
C ILE A 22 20.77 6.17 12.30
N PHE A 23 20.05 6.57 11.25
CA PHE A 23 19.79 5.68 10.12
C PHE A 23 21.08 5.25 9.41
N VAL A 24 21.96 6.18 9.03
CA VAL A 24 23.19 5.83 8.30
C VAL A 24 24.16 4.99 9.14
N ASN A 25 24.16 5.18 10.47
CA ASN A 25 24.99 4.37 11.36
C ASN A 25 24.54 2.90 11.44
N TYR A 26 23.23 2.63 11.32
CA TYR A 26 22.67 1.27 11.44
C TYR A 26 22.18 0.66 10.12
N CYS A 27 22.16 1.44 9.03
CA CYS A 27 21.77 1.02 7.68
C CYS A 27 22.89 1.42 6.70
N PRO A 28 23.98 0.66 6.62
CA PRO A 28 25.12 1.00 5.76
C PRO A 28 24.77 1.04 4.26
N GLU A 29 23.68 0.39 3.85
CA GLU A 29 23.16 0.40 2.49
C GLU A 29 22.48 1.74 2.11
N LEU A 30 22.12 2.55 3.12
CA LEU A 30 21.54 3.88 2.92
C LEU A 30 22.67 4.89 2.67
N THR A 31 22.96 5.14 1.40
CA THR A 31 23.99 6.11 1.01
C THR A 31 23.46 7.53 0.94
N GLU A 32 22.22 7.69 0.45
CA GLU A 32 21.58 8.99 0.25
C GLU A 32 20.11 8.94 0.67
N PRO A 33 19.55 10.04 1.21
CA PRO A 33 18.14 10.09 1.54
C PRO A 33 17.29 9.87 0.29
N ASP A 34 16.12 9.25 0.47
CA ASP A 34 15.15 9.05 -0.60
C ASP A 34 15.71 8.26 -1.80
N THR A 35 16.75 7.44 -1.62
CA THR A 35 17.26 6.54 -2.66
C THR A 35 16.83 5.08 -2.39
N PRO A 36 16.50 4.30 -3.44
CA PRO A 36 16.23 2.88 -3.27
C PRO A 36 17.50 2.12 -2.87
N PHE A 37 17.39 1.24 -1.88
CA PHE A 37 18.42 0.27 -1.53
C PHE A 37 17.80 -1.10 -1.24
N ARG A 38 18.61 -2.16 -1.10
CA ARG A 38 18.13 -3.52 -0.86
C ARG A 38 17.76 -3.72 0.61
N SER A 39 16.71 -4.50 0.87
CA SER A 39 16.34 -4.87 2.25
C SER A 39 17.44 -5.70 2.91
N VAL A 40 17.70 -5.40 4.19
CA VAL A 40 18.56 -6.21 5.07
C VAL A 40 17.76 -7.22 5.91
N PHE A 41 16.42 -7.16 5.86
CA PHE A 41 15.53 -7.98 6.68
C PHE A 41 14.98 -9.21 5.96
N ARG A 42 15.15 -9.28 4.64
CA ARG A 42 14.70 -10.38 3.78
C ARG A 42 15.58 -10.46 2.55
N GLU A 43 15.48 -11.56 1.83
CA GLU A 43 16.09 -11.67 0.50
C GLU A 43 15.43 -10.65 -0.45
N ASP A 44 16.24 -9.72 -0.95
CA ASP A 44 15.78 -8.63 -1.81
C ASP A 44 16.65 -8.51 -3.07
N LEU A 45 16.18 -9.12 -4.15
CA LEU A 45 16.89 -9.15 -5.43
C LEU A 45 16.97 -7.77 -6.09
N ASN A 46 15.98 -6.92 -5.85
CA ASN A 46 15.85 -5.58 -6.45
C ASN A 46 15.68 -4.53 -5.35
N PRO A 47 16.41 -3.39 -5.39
CA PRO A 47 16.25 -2.32 -4.40
C PRO A 47 14.79 -1.91 -4.19
N SER A 48 14.29 -2.15 -2.98
CA SER A 48 12.88 -1.93 -2.62
C SER A 48 12.69 -1.26 -1.25
N CYS A 49 13.79 -0.89 -0.59
CA CYS A 49 13.77 -0.11 0.64
C CYS A 49 14.12 1.35 0.38
N ARG A 50 13.66 2.23 1.28
CA ARG A 50 13.93 3.67 1.21
C ARG A 50 13.78 4.29 2.59
N VAL A 51 14.61 5.29 2.89
CA VAL A 51 14.37 6.22 4.00
C VAL A 51 14.01 7.59 3.43
N SER A 52 12.85 8.13 3.78
CA SER A 52 12.36 9.42 3.27
C SER A 52 11.80 10.31 4.38
N LEU A 53 11.90 11.63 4.22
CA LEU A 53 11.27 12.59 5.12
C LEU A 53 9.75 12.65 4.86
N LEU A 54 8.96 12.36 5.90
CA LEU A 54 7.50 12.36 5.87
C LEU A 54 6.97 13.01 7.16
N TYR A 55 6.19 14.09 7.03
CA TYR A 55 5.64 14.87 8.15
C TYR A 55 6.71 15.24 9.20
N GLY A 56 7.84 15.78 8.74
CA GLY A 56 8.96 16.21 9.58
C GLY A 56 9.81 15.09 10.18
N ARG A 57 9.54 13.81 9.84
CA ARG A 57 10.22 12.64 10.42
C ARG A 57 10.81 11.75 9.33
N MET A 58 11.99 11.18 9.58
CA MET A 58 12.59 10.21 8.68
C MET A 58 11.96 8.83 8.89
N ILE A 59 11.41 8.26 7.82
CA ILE A 59 10.71 6.98 7.83
C ILE A 59 11.40 6.01 6.86
N TYR A 60 11.80 4.87 7.38
CA TYR A 60 12.16 3.67 6.62
C TYR A 60 10.90 2.95 6.14
N LYS A 61 10.83 2.68 4.84
CA LYS A 61 9.82 1.83 4.21
C LYS A 61 10.50 0.74 3.38
N ASP A 62 10.19 -0.51 3.69
CA ASP A 62 10.39 -1.66 2.80
C ASP A 62 9.07 -1.89 2.05
N PHE A 63 9.08 -1.83 0.72
CA PHE A 63 7.88 -2.04 -0.11
C PHE A 63 7.46 -3.52 -0.20
N GLY A 64 8.27 -4.45 0.29
CA GLY A 64 7.92 -5.86 0.48
C GLY A 64 7.28 -6.16 1.84
N GLU A 65 7.23 -5.20 2.77
CA GLU A 65 6.57 -5.36 4.08
C GLU A 65 5.43 -4.35 4.26
N ILE A 66 4.48 -4.67 5.14
CA ILE A 66 3.38 -3.76 5.49
C ILE A 66 3.88 -2.62 6.38
N LYS A 67 4.74 -2.93 7.35
CA LYS A 67 5.19 -1.97 8.37
C LYS A 67 6.15 -0.92 7.81
N SER A 68 6.33 0.15 8.56
CA SER A 68 7.30 1.23 8.33
C SER A 68 7.88 1.61 9.68
N PHE A 69 9.12 2.08 9.69
CA PHE A 69 9.85 2.32 10.93
C PHE A 69 10.44 3.72 10.94
N ASN A 70 10.36 4.40 12.09
CA ASN A 70 11.26 5.53 12.36
C ASN A 70 12.67 4.98 12.71
N CYS A 71 13.65 5.86 12.97
CA CYS A 71 15.02 5.43 13.24
C CYS A 71 15.10 4.46 14.45
N PHE A 72 14.34 4.70 15.53
CA PHE A 72 14.30 3.85 16.71
C PHE A 72 13.70 2.46 16.42
N GLY A 73 12.57 2.42 15.70
CA GLY A 73 11.92 1.18 15.29
C GLY A 73 12.80 0.36 14.35
N TYR A 74 13.56 1.03 13.49
CA TYR A 74 14.52 0.37 12.61
C TYR A 74 15.65 -0.28 13.42
N VAL A 75 16.22 0.41 14.40
CA VAL A 75 17.25 -0.14 15.30
C VAL A 75 16.70 -1.32 16.10
N SER A 76 15.51 -1.17 16.68
CA SER A 76 14.82 -2.26 17.39
C SER A 76 14.67 -3.50 16.50
N ARG A 77 14.19 -3.32 15.27
CA ARG A 77 14.05 -4.43 14.31
C ARG A 77 15.39 -5.04 13.89
N ARG A 78 16.39 -4.21 13.62
CA ARG A 78 17.72 -4.63 13.10
C ARG A 78 18.53 -5.46 14.06
N PHE A 79 18.34 -5.24 15.36
CA PHE A 79 19.06 -5.93 16.42
C PHE A 79 18.17 -6.83 17.28
N ASN A 80 16.89 -6.99 16.90
CA ASN A 80 15.89 -7.74 17.67
C ASN A 80 15.81 -7.29 19.14
N LEU A 81 15.74 -5.98 19.34
CA LEU A 81 15.75 -5.32 20.64
C LEU A 81 14.35 -4.85 21.03
N SER A 82 14.08 -4.78 22.33
CA SER A 82 12.94 -4.00 22.81
C SER A 82 13.12 -2.52 22.47
N PHE A 83 12.04 -1.74 22.58
CA PHE A 83 12.12 -0.30 22.32
C PHE A 83 13.10 0.40 23.30
N VAL A 84 13.09 0.02 24.57
CA VAL A 84 13.98 0.58 25.60
C VAL A 84 15.44 0.23 25.29
N ASP A 85 15.72 -1.03 24.96
CA ASP A 85 17.06 -1.48 24.61
C ASP A 85 17.59 -0.79 23.34
N ALA A 86 16.71 -0.47 22.39
CA ALA A 86 17.08 0.31 21.21
C ALA A 86 17.52 1.74 21.58
N LEU A 87 16.83 2.40 22.52
CA LEU A 87 17.24 3.72 23.03
C LEU A 87 18.60 3.63 23.74
N GLN A 88 18.80 2.63 24.59
CA GLN A 88 20.07 2.40 25.29
C GLN A 88 21.22 2.13 24.30
N LYS A 89 20.97 1.32 23.27
CA LYS A 89 21.93 1.05 22.21
C LYS A 89 22.34 2.33 21.48
N ILE A 90 21.39 3.17 21.09
CA ILE A 90 21.68 4.45 20.44
C ILE A 90 22.46 5.38 21.37
N ASN A 91 22.02 5.50 22.63
CA ASN A 91 22.68 6.31 23.65
C ASN A 91 24.16 5.92 23.83
N ARG A 92 24.46 4.62 23.89
CA ARG A 92 25.82 4.09 24.01
C ARG A 92 26.63 4.29 22.73
N ASP A 93 26.09 3.86 21.59
CA ASP A 93 26.85 3.82 20.34
C ASP A 93 27.17 5.24 19.83
N PHE A 94 26.33 6.25 20.14
CA PHE A 94 26.59 7.67 19.85
C PHE A 94 27.22 8.45 21.02
N ASN A 95 27.53 7.78 22.13
CA ASN A 95 28.06 8.39 23.35
C ASN A 95 27.27 9.63 23.82
N LEU A 96 25.93 9.53 23.85
CA LEU A 96 25.07 10.69 24.09
C LEU A 96 25.03 11.12 25.55
N GLY A 97 25.38 10.24 26.49
CA GLY A 97 25.40 10.56 27.92
C GLY A 97 24.02 10.87 28.51
N LEU A 98 22.98 10.16 28.08
CA LEU A 98 21.66 10.20 28.70
C LEU A 98 21.60 9.18 29.83
N GLU A 99 20.99 9.56 30.94
CA GLU A 99 20.81 8.65 32.05
C GLU A 99 19.71 7.64 31.72
N ASP A 100 20.14 6.39 31.63
CA ASP A 100 19.33 5.27 32.08
C ASP A 100 19.26 5.39 33.61
N SER A 101 18.11 5.18 34.23
CA SER A 101 17.89 5.46 35.66
C SER A 101 18.82 4.62 36.57
N GLY A 102 20.06 5.08 36.77
CA GLY A 102 21.07 4.52 37.64
C GLY A 102 22.42 4.20 36.98
N LYS A 103 23.35 5.18 36.95
CA LYS A 103 24.74 5.12 37.46
C LYS A 103 25.62 6.21 36.82
N GLU A 104 26.38 6.89 37.67
CA GLU A 104 27.31 7.97 37.34
C GLU A 104 28.62 7.45 36.72
N ASP A 105 29.01 8.07 35.61
CA ASP A 105 30.32 8.69 35.32
C ASP A 105 30.38 8.95 33.80
N ILE A 106 30.25 10.21 33.35
CA ILE A 106 30.28 10.51 31.90
C ILE A 106 31.14 11.74 31.58
N VAL A 107 32.12 11.51 30.71
CA VAL A 107 32.94 12.51 30.02
C VAL A 107 32.19 12.98 28.77
N TYR A 108 31.96 14.28 28.65
CA TYR A 108 31.39 14.88 27.43
C TYR A 108 32.41 14.87 26.30
N THR A 109 32.15 14.12 25.23
CA THR A 109 32.79 14.39 23.93
C THR A 109 31.86 15.22 23.08
N ASN A 110 32.37 16.30 22.48
CA ASN A 110 31.64 17.09 21.49
C ASN A 110 31.19 16.18 20.35
N VAL A 111 29.91 15.81 20.31
CA VAL A 111 29.33 15.11 19.16
C VAL A 111 29.06 16.18 18.10
N THR A 112 29.71 16.03 16.95
CA THR A 112 29.42 16.82 15.77
C THR A 112 27.96 16.56 15.39
N ILE A 113 27.11 17.57 15.52
CA ILE A 113 25.75 17.53 14.96
C ILE A 113 25.93 17.43 13.44
N GLY A 114 25.70 16.24 12.88
CA GLY A 114 25.59 16.09 11.44
C GLY A 114 24.50 17.04 10.97
N SER A 115 24.84 17.98 10.09
CA SER A 115 23.82 18.82 9.48
C SER A 115 22.87 17.89 8.72
N MET A 116 21.60 17.87 9.12
CA MET A 116 20.56 17.20 8.36
C MET A 116 20.69 17.64 6.89
N PRO A 117 20.74 16.70 5.92
CA PRO A 117 20.63 17.10 4.52
C PRO A 117 19.36 17.93 4.36
N LYS A 118 19.41 19.01 3.57
CA LYS A 118 18.23 19.84 3.25
C LYS A 118 17.21 18.98 2.51
N LEU A 119 16.39 18.25 3.27
CA LEU A 119 15.32 17.42 2.76
C LEU A 119 14.06 18.28 2.73
N GLN A 120 13.54 18.53 1.53
CA GLN A 120 12.18 19.02 1.41
C GLN A 120 11.23 17.90 1.80
N GLU A 121 10.24 18.22 2.61
CA GLU A 121 9.11 17.33 2.82
C GLU A 121 8.48 16.99 1.47
N ARG A 122 8.11 15.72 1.29
CA ARG A 122 7.35 15.35 0.10
C ARG A 122 6.04 16.12 0.12
N SER A 123 5.87 17.02 -0.85
CA SER A 123 4.57 17.59 -1.16
C SER A 123 3.58 16.46 -1.49
N GLN A 124 2.28 16.74 -1.41
CA GLN A 124 1.26 15.75 -1.76
C GLN A 124 1.47 15.26 -3.21
N THR A 125 1.40 13.95 -3.43
CA THR A 125 1.49 13.39 -4.78
C THR A 125 0.25 13.77 -5.58
N ILE A 126 0.46 14.45 -6.71
CA ILE A 126 -0.56 14.86 -7.67
C ILE A 126 -0.38 14.00 -8.91
N ILE A 127 -1.44 13.31 -9.31
CA ILE A 127 -1.49 12.55 -10.56
C ILE A 127 -2.47 13.24 -11.50
N LYS A 128 -2.01 13.59 -12.70
CA LYS A 128 -2.86 14.09 -13.79
C LYS A 128 -2.95 13.03 -14.86
N VAL A 129 -4.10 12.91 -15.52
CA VAL A 129 -4.37 11.84 -16.49
C VAL A 129 -4.95 12.43 -17.76
N LYS A 130 -4.45 11.98 -18.91
CA LYS A 130 -5.07 12.20 -20.22
C LYS A 130 -5.73 10.92 -20.69
N THR A 131 -7.06 10.90 -20.66
CA THR A 131 -7.86 9.77 -21.15
C THR A 131 -7.79 9.68 -22.68
N ARG A 132 -8.14 8.51 -23.21
CA ARG A 132 -8.35 8.27 -24.64
C ARG A 132 -9.66 7.53 -24.85
N SER A 133 -10.14 7.52 -26.09
CA SER A 133 -11.28 6.71 -26.50
C SER A 133 -10.99 5.21 -26.35
N TRP A 134 -12.06 4.44 -26.12
CA TRP A 134 -12.04 2.97 -26.14
C TRP A 134 -11.54 2.47 -27.49
N SER A 135 -10.64 1.48 -27.48
CA SER A 135 -10.09 0.83 -28.67
C SER A 135 -10.17 -0.69 -28.56
N ASP A 136 -9.77 -1.38 -29.63
CA ASP A 136 -9.75 -2.85 -29.69
C ASP A 136 -8.90 -3.48 -28.58
N ILE A 137 -7.83 -2.80 -28.14
CA ILE A 137 -6.99 -3.29 -27.03
C ILE A 137 -7.77 -3.34 -25.72
N ASP A 138 -8.68 -2.38 -25.49
CA ASP A 138 -9.52 -2.37 -24.30
C ASP A 138 -10.61 -3.44 -24.38
N GLN A 139 -11.16 -3.66 -25.59
CA GLN A 139 -12.12 -4.74 -25.87
C GLN A 139 -11.48 -6.11 -25.60
N VAL A 140 -10.31 -6.36 -26.18
CA VAL A 140 -9.54 -7.60 -25.96
C VAL A 140 -9.22 -7.77 -24.48
N TYR A 141 -8.79 -6.72 -23.81
CA TYR A 141 -8.42 -6.82 -22.40
C TYR A 141 -9.63 -7.09 -21.49
N TRP A 142 -10.68 -6.27 -21.55
CA TRP A 142 -11.80 -6.32 -20.60
C TRP A 142 -12.88 -7.32 -20.97
N TYR A 143 -13.30 -7.34 -22.22
CA TYR A 143 -14.42 -8.17 -22.64
C TYR A 143 -13.96 -9.57 -23.03
N ASP A 144 -12.98 -9.70 -23.91
CA ASP A 144 -12.61 -11.03 -24.44
C ASP A 144 -12.00 -11.93 -23.35
N ASN A 145 -11.29 -11.33 -22.36
CA ASN A 145 -10.75 -12.09 -21.22
C ASN A 145 -11.74 -12.26 -20.06
N PHE A 146 -12.54 -11.24 -19.75
CA PHE A 146 -13.31 -11.20 -18.49
C PHE A 146 -14.82 -11.01 -18.66
N HIS A 147 -15.31 -10.86 -19.90
CA HIS A 147 -16.70 -10.52 -20.21
C HIS A 147 -17.18 -9.22 -19.54
N ILE A 148 -16.25 -8.31 -19.22
CA ILE A 148 -16.55 -7.00 -18.64
C ILE A 148 -16.76 -6.02 -19.81
N SER A 149 -18.00 -5.57 -19.99
CA SER A 149 -18.35 -4.67 -21.10
C SER A 149 -17.79 -3.25 -20.89
N LYS A 150 -17.62 -2.51 -22.00
CA LYS A 150 -17.25 -1.09 -22.01
C LYS A 150 -18.11 -0.24 -21.06
N ASP A 151 -19.42 -0.53 -21.00
CA ASP A 151 -20.36 0.17 -20.11
C ASP A 151 -20.05 -0.10 -18.63
N VAL A 152 -19.80 -1.35 -18.25
CA VAL A 152 -19.39 -1.71 -16.87
C VAL A 152 -18.08 -1.01 -16.49
N VAL A 153 -17.11 -0.99 -17.41
CA VAL A 153 -15.83 -0.30 -17.17
C VAL A 153 -16.04 1.20 -16.94
N TYR A 154 -16.78 1.89 -17.79
CA TYR A 154 -17.01 3.34 -17.60
C TYR A 154 -17.89 3.67 -16.40
N LYS A 155 -18.93 2.88 -16.11
CA LYS A 155 -19.75 3.03 -14.89
C LYS A 155 -18.92 2.87 -13.61
N SER A 156 -17.80 2.14 -13.68
CA SER A 156 -16.84 2.02 -12.59
C SER A 156 -15.86 3.19 -12.46
N TYR A 157 -16.00 4.25 -13.28
CA TYR A 157 -15.04 5.35 -13.38
C TYR A 157 -13.62 4.87 -13.71
N THR A 158 -13.56 3.91 -14.63
CA THR A 158 -12.31 3.39 -15.19
C THR A 158 -12.21 3.87 -16.63
N PHE A 159 -11.11 4.55 -16.95
CA PHE A 159 -10.93 5.17 -18.27
C PHE A 159 -9.65 4.67 -18.91
N PRO A 160 -9.65 4.30 -20.20
CA PRO A 160 -8.43 4.09 -20.95
C PRO A 160 -7.60 5.39 -21.00
N ILE A 161 -6.28 5.28 -20.86
CA ILE A 161 -5.39 6.45 -20.79
C ILE A 161 -4.31 6.41 -21.87
N SER A 162 -3.87 7.59 -22.29
CA SER A 162 -2.74 7.77 -23.21
C SER A 162 -1.51 8.30 -22.50
N HIS A 163 -1.69 9.14 -21.48
CA HIS A 163 -0.61 9.77 -20.73
C HIS A 163 -1.04 9.95 -19.26
N PHE A 164 -0.06 9.97 -18.36
CA PHE A 164 -0.24 10.50 -17.02
C PHE A 164 1.00 11.27 -16.57
N TRP A 165 0.81 12.18 -15.62
CA TRP A 165 1.87 12.99 -15.04
C TRP A 165 1.87 12.80 -13.53
N ILE A 166 3.06 12.78 -12.93
CA ILE A 166 3.24 12.79 -11.49
C ILE A 166 4.11 13.99 -11.13
N ASN A 167 3.68 14.81 -10.18
CA ASN A 167 4.50 15.94 -9.75
C ASN A 167 5.87 15.49 -9.26
N ASN A 168 6.91 16.22 -9.68
CA ASN A 168 8.27 15.92 -9.29
C ASN A 168 8.58 16.60 -7.95
N HIS A 169 8.74 15.80 -6.89
CA HIS A 169 9.09 16.33 -5.57
C HIS A 169 10.56 16.77 -5.46
N ARG A 170 11.39 16.57 -6.51
CA ARG A 170 12.83 16.88 -6.48
C ARG A 170 13.21 18.14 -7.25
N THR A 171 12.36 18.60 -8.17
CA THR A 171 12.61 19.82 -8.94
C THR A 171 11.31 20.57 -9.12
N ASP A 172 11.32 21.87 -8.83
CA ASP A 172 10.11 22.72 -8.88
C ASP A 172 9.55 22.91 -10.31
N ASN A 173 10.25 22.43 -11.34
CA ASN A 173 10.03 22.94 -12.68
C ASN A 173 9.29 22.02 -13.66
N GLN A 174 9.18 20.69 -13.47
CA GLN A 174 8.42 19.84 -14.41
C GLN A 174 7.86 18.55 -13.77
N ASP A 175 6.58 18.28 -14.01
CA ASP A 175 5.96 16.97 -13.70
C ASP A 175 6.62 15.86 -14.54
N LEU A 176 6.78 14.67 -13.95
CA LEU A 176 7.23 13.48 -14.66
C LEU A 176 6.13 13.00 -15.60
N LEU A 177 6.39 13.10 -16.91
CA LEU A 177 5.49 12.58 -17.96
C LEU A 177 5.70 11.08 -18.20
N PHE A 178 4.60 10.35 -18.25
CA PHE A 178 4.56 8.96 -18.64
C PHE A 178 3.64 8.79 -19.85
N THR A 179 4.20 8.32 -20.96
CA THR A 179 3.45 7.99 -22.19
C THR A 179 3.15 6.49 -22.21
N ILE A 180 1.92 6.14 -22.59
CA ILE A 180 1.49 4.75 -22.79
C ILE A 180 1.73 4.36 -24.24
N GLU A 181 2.35 3.19 -24.45
CA GLU A 181 2.57 2.64 -25.79
C GLU A 181 1.23 2.32 -26.46
N THR A 182 1.11 2.55 -27.77
CA THR A 182 -0.16 2.38 -28.50
C THR A 182 -0.76 0.97 -28.34
N ALA A 183 0.08 -0.05 -28.23
CA ALA A 183 -0.31 -1.45 -28.09
C ALA A 183 -0.51 -1.90 -26.62
N GLU A 184 -0.46 -0.98 -25.65
CA GLU A 184 -0.51 -1.30 -24.23
C GLU A 184 -1.88 -0.97 -23.62
N PRO A 185 -2.58 -1.94 -22.99
CA PRO A 185 -3.73 -1.63 -22.15
C PRO A 185 -3.28 -0.88 -20.90
N ALA A 186 -3.82 0.31 -20.66
CA ALA A 186 -3.57 1.12 -19.48
C ALA A 186 -4.81 1.93 -19.11
N TYR A 187 -5.06 2.01 -17.80
CA TYR A 187 -6.30 2.57 -17.28
C TYR A 187 -6.05 3.50 -16.10
N GLY A 188 -6.84 4.57 -16.02
CA GLY A 188 -6.94 5.46 -14.87
C GLY A 188 -8.26 5.20 -14.15
N TYR A 189 -8.18 4.81 -12.88
CA TYR A 189 -9.31 4.66 -11.98
C TYR A 189 -9.51 5.97 -11.25
N TYR A 190 -10.64 6.64 -11.48
CA TYR A 190 -10.96 7.91 -10.84
C TYR A 190 -11.73 7.69 -9.54
N PHE A 191 -11.30 8.38 -8.47
CA PHE A 191 -11.90 8.31 -7.14
C PHE A 191 -12.57 9.61 -6.70
N GLY A 192 -12.65 10.60 -7.60
CA GLY A 192 -13.14 11.94 -7.28
C GLY A 192 -12.03 12.88 -6.86
N ARG A 193 -12.42 13.96 -6.18
CA ARG A 193 -11.55 15.05 -5.77
C ARG A 193 -11.55 15.19 -4.25
N HIS A 194 -10.37 15.37 -3.66
CA HIS A 194 -10.19 15.66 -2.24
C HIS A 194 -9.25 16.85 -2.10
N GLU A 195 -9.67 17.87 -1.36
CA GLU A 195 -8.87 19.10 -1.12
C GLU A 195 -8.36 19.73 -2.44
N GLY A 196 -9.22 19.77 -3.47
CA GLY A 196 -8.87 20.32 -4.78
C GLY A 196 -8.05 19.39 -5.68
N ILE A 197 -7.60 18.23 -5.19
CA ILE A 197 -6.74 17.30 -5.93
C ILE A 197 -7.54 16.09 -6.41
N ASP A 198 -7.41 15.80 -7.71
CA ASP A 198 -8.01 14.61 -8.32
C ASP A 198 -7.28 13.34 -7.88
N LEU A 199 -8.04 12.33 -7.46
CA LEU A 199 -7.56 11.06 -6.95
C LEU A 199 -7.62 9.99 -8.04
N TRP A 200 -6.45 9.49 -8.42
CA TRP A 200 -6.25 8.54 -9.49
C TRP A 200 -5.48 7.30 -9.03
N TYR A 201 -5.89 6.15 -9.53
CA TYR A 201 -5.11 4.92 -9.48
C TYR A 201 -4.84 4.45 -10.91
N ILE A 202 -3.58 4.45 -11.30
CA ILE A 202 -3.11 4.03 -12.63
C ILE A 202 -2.85 2.53 -12.59
N TYR A 203 -3.41 1.82 -13.57
CA TYR A 203 -3.23 0.39 -13.75
C TYR A 203 -2.75 0.06 -15.16
N ARG A 204 -1.58 -0.58 -15.26
CA ARG A 204 -0.92 -1.00 -16.51
C ARG A 204 -0.68 -2.51 -16.49
N PRO A 205 -1.69 -3.34 -16.82
CA PRO A 205 -1.67 -4.80 -16.62
C PRO A 205 -0.45 -5.53 -17.18
N THR A 206 0.09 -5.08 -18.32
CA THR A 206 1.21 -5.74 -19.01
C THR A 206 2.59 -5.36 -18.46
N LYS A 207 2.72 -4.28 -17.68
CA LYS A 207 4.00 -3.92 -17.06
C LYS A 207 4.30 -4.79 -15.83
N ASN A 208 5.57 -4.96 -15.52
CA ASN A 208 5.99 -5.66 -14.30
C ASN A 208 5.64 -4.83 -13.03
N LYS A 209 5.34 -5.49 -11.90
CA LYS A 209 5.07 -4.83 -10.61
C LYS A 209 6.11 -3.77 -10.23
N TYR A 210 7.39 -4.04 -10.48
CA TYR A 210 8.51 -3.12 -10.18
C TYR A 210 8.70 -2.02 -11.24
N ARG A 211 8.07 -2.15 -12.40
CA ARG A 211 8.19 -1.22 -13.54
C ARG A 211 6.91 -0.43 -13.80
N GLY A 212 6.28 0.05 -12.74
CA GLY A 212 5.18 1.02 -12.85
C GLY A 212 3.84 0.42 -13.28
N ARG A 213 3.59 -0.87 -12.99
CA ARG A 213 2.26 -1.49 -13.15
C ARG A 213 1.18 -0.70 -12.44
N TRP A 214 1.50 -0.15 -11.27
CA TRP A 214 0.58 0.65 -10.46
C TRP A 214 1.22 1.96 -10.01
N LYS A 215 0.45 3.04 -10.07
CA LYS A 215 0.78 4.36 -9.49
C LYS A 215 -0.49 4.98 -8.93
N SER A 216 -0.47 5.53 -7.72
CA SER A 216 -1.67 6.12 -7.15
C SER A 216 -1.36 7.22 -6.15
N ASN A 217 -2.25 8.20 -6.08
CA ASN A 217 -2.36 9.17 -4.99
C ASN A 217 -3.64 8.95 -4.15
N VAL A 218 -4.29 7.80 -4.28
CA VAL A 218 -5.45 7.40 -3.48
C VAL A 218 -4.97 6.87 -2.13
N ARG A 219 -5.63 7.28 -1.04
CA ARG A 219 -5.28 6.84 0.32
C ARG A 219 -5.62 5.35 0.50
N LEU A 220 -4.77 4.60 1.22
CA LEU A 220 -4.94 3.15 1.45
C LEU A 220 -6.21 2.76 2.22
N LYS A 221 -6.84 3.72 2.90
CA LYS A 221 -8.09 3.53 3.65
C LYS A 221 -9.36 3.72 2.82
N VAL A 222 -9.23 4.00 1.52
CA VAL A 222 -10.38 4.19 0.64
C VAL A 222 -10.91 2.83 0.21
N ILE A 223 -12.21 2.62 0.39
CA ILE A 223 -12.94 1.51 -0.25
C ILE A 223 -13.58 2.01 -1.54
N ASP A 224 -13.40 1.23 -2.60
CA ASP A 224 -14.00 1.44 -3.91
C ASP A 224 -15.32 0.66 -4.06
N GLY A 225 -16.19 1.14 -4.95
CA GLY A 225 -17.43 0.44 -5.30
C GLY A 225 -18.67 0.82 -4.50
N TRP A 226 -18.56 1.71 -3.51
CA TRP A 226 -19.72 2.21 -2.75
C TRP A 226 -20.88 2.72 -3.62
N ARG A 227 -20.56 3.41 -4.72
CA ARG A 227 -21.56 4.01 -5.63
C ARG A 227 -22.34 2.98 -6.45
N THR A 228 -21.89 1.73 -6.49
CA THR A 228 -22.54 0.65 -7.25
C THR A 228 -23.33 -0.29 -6.35
N LEU A 229 -23.34 -0.08 -5.03
CA LEU A 229 -24.11 -0.91 -4.10
C LEU A 229 -25.59 -0.49 -4.08
N PRO A 230 -26.52 -1.45 -3.92
CA PRO A 230 -27.90 -1.15 -3.56
C PRO A 230 -28.00 -0.62 -2.12
N GLU A 231 -29.20 -0.16 -1.72
CA GLU A 231 -29.47 0.26 -0.34
C GLU A 231 -29.34 -0.89 0.66
N SER A 232 -29.79 -2.09 0.26
CA SER A 232 -29.61 -3.33 1.01
C SER A 232 -29.55 -4.56 0.10
N GLY A 233 -29.13 -5.70 0.64
CA GLY A 233 -29.14 -6.98 -0.08
C GLY A 233 -28.69 -8.17 0.75
N ASN A 234 -28.75 -9.38 0.18
CA ASN A 234 -28.40 -10.60 0.92
C ASN A 234 -26.88 -10.75 1.16
N ILE A 235 -26.05 -10.47 0.15
CA ILE A 235 -24.60 -10.64 0.25
C ILE A 235 -23.85 -9.49 -0.44
N VAL A 236 -22.73 -9.09 0.18
CA VAL A 236 -21.70 -8.24 -0.42
C VAL A 236 -20.31 -8.85 -0.21
N PHE A 237 -19.50 -8.79 -1.27
CA PHE A 237 -18.10 -9.22 -1.22
C PHE A 237 -17.13 -8.05 -1.03
N ILE A 238 -16.06 -8.30 -0.28
CA ILE A 238 -14.89 -7.44 -0.19
C ILE A 238 -13.77 -8.10 -0.98
N GLN A 239 -13.44 -7.51 -2.14
CA GLN A 239 -12.35 -7.94 -3.02
C GLN A 239 -11.08 -7.11 -2.76
N LYS A 240 -9.93 -7.65 -3.17
CA LYS A 240 -8.64 -6.93 -3.08
C LYS A 240 -8.44 -5.89 -4.19
N SER A 241 -9.17 -6.01 -5.30
CA SER A 241 -8.96 -5.19 -6.49
C SER A 241 -10.24 -4.85 -7.25
N ARG A 242 -10.20 -3.73 -7.99
CA ARG A 242 -11.32 -3.28 -8.82
C ARG A 242 -11.62 -4.29 -9.94
N LYS A 243 -10.60 -4.89 -10.55
CA LYS A 243 -10.79 -5.87 -11.64
C LYS A 243 -11.64 -7.06 -11.17
N ASP A 244 -11.33 -7.59 -9.99
CA ASP A 244 -12.08 -8.71 -9.38
C ASP A 244 -13.51 -8.28 -9.03
N ARG A 245 -13.67 -7.09 -8.42
CA ARG A 245 -15.00 -6.51 -8.17
C ARG A 245 -15.85 -6.41 -9.43
N LEU A 246 -15.29 -5.92 -10.54
CA LEU A 246 -16.05 -5.75 -11.78
C LEU A 246 -16.49 -7.09 -12.37
N LEU A 247 -15.67 -8.13 -12.29
CA LEU A 247 -16.09 -9.46 -12.69
C LEU A 247 -17.20 -9.99 -11.77
N MET A 248 -17.07 -9.84 -10.45
CA MET A 248 -18.13 -10.23 -9.51
C MET A 248 -19.46 -9.52 -9.80
N ASN A 249 -19.43 -8.23 -10.14
CA ASN A 249 -20.61 -7.48 -10.55
C ASN A 249 -21.24 -8.05 -11.85
N VAL A 250 -20.42 -8.45 -12.83
CA VAL A 250 -20.89 -9.13 -14.06
C VAL A 250 -21.56 -10.47 -13.74
N LEU A 251 -21.07 -11.19 -12.73
CA LEU A 251 -21.66 -12.44 -12.24
C LEU A 251 -22.92 -12.22 -11.38
N GLY A 252 -23.34 -10.98 -11.16
CA GLY A 252 -24.56 -10.65 -10.42
C GLY A 252 -24.37 -10.45 -8.91
N TYR A 253 -23.13 -10.34 -8.43
CA TYR A 253 -22.84 -10.17 -7.01
C TYR A 253 -22.51 -8.72 -6.65
N ASN A 254 -23.02 -8.26 -5.51
CA ASN A 254 -22.60 -6.96 -4.95
C ASN A 254 -21.18 -7.08 -4.41
N CYS A 255 -20.35 -6.09 -4.71
CA CYS A 255 -18.96 -6.12 -4.30
C CYS A 255 -18.38 -4.72 -4.12
N VAL A 256 -17.54 -4.58 -3.10
CA VAL A 256 -16.61 -3.47 -2.90
C VAL A 256 -15.17 -3.98 -2.97
N ASN A 257 -14.19 -3.08 -3.08
CA ASN A 257 -12.80 -3.49 -3.00
C ASN A 257 -11.90 -2.48 -2.30
N GLY A 258 -10.82 -2.97 -1.70
CA GLY A 258 -9.69 -2.12 -1.32
C GLY A 258 -8.94 -1.58 -2.55
N ILE A 259 -8.08 -0.59 -2.37
CA ILE A 259 -7.21 -0.05 -3.43
C ILE A 259 -6.21 -1.10 -3.93
N ASN A 260 -5.69 -1.90 -3.01
CA ASN A 260 -4.83 -3.06 -3.24
C ASN A 260 -4.83 -3.98 -2.00
N GLU A 261 -4.03 -5.04 -2.01
CA GLU A 261 -3.92 -6.00 -0.90
C GLU A 261 -3.42 -5.39 0.42
N SER A 262 -2.61 -4.32 0.35
CA SER A 262 -2.15 -3.55 1.51
C SER A 262 -3.18 -2.53 2.01
N SER A 263 -4.40 -2.50 1.46
CA SER A 263 -5.44 -1.58 1.92
C SER A 263 -5.74 -1.79 3.40
N LEU A 264 -6.09 -0.69 4.05
CA LEU A 264 -6.56 -0.67 5.43
C LEU A 264 -8.07 -0.52 5.40
N ILE A 265 -8.78 -1.63 5.55
CA ILE A 265 -10.23 -1.61 5.69
C ILE A 265 -10.54 -1.10 7.10
N LEU A 266 -11.38 -0.06 7.21
CA LEU A 266 -11.78 0.49 8.50
C LEU A 266 -12.96 -0.31 9.06
N ARG A 267 -13.03 -0.42 10.40
CA ARG A 267 -14.17 -1.06 11.06
C ARG A 267 -15.49 -0.40 10.69
N GLU A 268 -15.52 0.93 10.69
CA GLU A 268 -16.70 1.73 10.34
C GLU A 268 -17.26 1.38 8.95
N ASP A 269 -16.39 1.10 7.98
CA ASP A 269 -16.79 0.69 6.65
C ASP A 269 -17.44 -0.70 6.66
N VAL A 270 -16.88 -1.65 7.41
CA VAL A 270 -17.42 -3.02 7.52
C VAL A 270 -18.73 -3.02 8.28
N ASP A 271 -18.84 -2.26 9.37
CA ASP A 271 -20.07 -2.14 10.13
C ASP A 271 -21.18 -1.51 9.27
N ARG A 272 -20.84 -0.54 8.41
CA ARG A 272 -21.77 -0.02 7.41
C ARG A 272 -22.23 -1.09 6.41
N LEU A 273 -21.32 -1.93 5.92
CA LEU A 273 -21.70 -3.06 5.06
C LEU A 273 -22.62 -4.05 5.78
N LYS A 274 -22.34 -4.37 7.05
CA LYS A 274 -23.19 -5.24 7.89
C LYS A 274 -24.58 -4.68 8.13
N ASN A 275 -24.73 -3.35 8.15
CA ASN A 275 -26.04 -2.71 8.25
C ASN A 275 -26.83 -2.76 6.93
N MET A 276 -26.14 -2.87 5.79
CA MET A 276 -26.76 -2.92 4.47
C MET A 276 -26.99 -4.36 3.98
N PHE A 277 -26.17 -5.32 4.42
CA PHE A 277 -26.19 -6.69 3.90
C PHE A 277 -26.22 -7.72 5.01
N ASP A 278 -27.03 -8.77 4.80
CA ASP A 278 -27.12 -9.89 5.74
C ASP A 278 -25.78 -10.64 5.87
N ASN A 279 -25.05 -10.73 4.75
CA ASN A 279 -23.76 -11.42 4.66
C ASN A 279 -22.69 -10.49 4.07
N VAL A 280 -21.62 -10.28 4.84
CA VAL A 280 -20.41 -9.58 4.37
C VAL A 280 -19.28 -10.60 4.31
N VAL A 281 -18.70 -10.81 3.13
CA VAL A 281 -17.72 -11.89 2.91
C VAL A 281 -16.44 -11.34 2.28
N ILE A 282 -15.28 -11.69 2.81
CA ILE A 282 -14.00 -11.39 2.17
C ILE A 282 -13.73 -12.44 1.09
N TYR A 283 -13.35 -12.03 -0.11
CA TYR A 283 -12.96 -12.96 -1.18
C TYR A 283 -11.64 -12.52 -1.79
N TYR A 284 -10.53 -13.07 -1.31
CA TYR A 284 -9.16 -12.73 -1.71
C TYR A 284 -8.48 -13.91 -2.44
N ASP A 285 -7.21 -13.71 -2.81
CA ASP A 285 -6.38 -14.69 -3.52
C ASP A 285 -6.20 -15.96 -2.69
N ASN A 286 -6.01 -17.08 -3.38
CA ASN A 286 -5.71 -18.38 -2.76
C ASN A 286 -4.21 -18.63 -2.53
N ASP A 287 -3.38 -17.58 -2.60
CA ASP A 287 -1.97 -17.63 -2.25
C ASP A 287 -1.76 -17.33 -0.75
N GLU A 288 -0.57 -17.64 -0.25
CA GLU A 288 -0.23 -17.50 1.18
C GLU A 288 -0.50 -16.06 1.69
N PRO A 289 -0.03 -14.98 1.03
CA PRO A 289 -0.32 -13.62 1.47
C PRO A 289 -1.83 -13.28 1.44
N GLY A 290 -2.54 -13.69 0.39
CA GLY A 290 -3.97 -13.45 0.25
C GLY A 290 -4.80 -14.11 1.34
N ILE A 291 -4.49 -15.37 1.66
CA ILE A 291 -5.16 -16.14 2.71
C ILE A 291 -4.86 -15.57 4.10
N GLU A 292 -3.59 -15.29 4.41
CA GLU A 292 -3.21 -14.68 5.71
C GLU A 292 -3.92 -13.34 5.93
N ARG A 293 -4.01 -12.52 4.88
CA ARG A 293 -4.66 -11.22 4.94
C ARG A 293 -6.17 -11.37 5.13
N ALA A 294 -6.80 -12.31 4.43
CA ALA A 294 -8.22 -12.61 4.57
C ALA A 294 -8.56 -13.13 5.98
N GLN A 295 -7.74 -14.02 6.53
CA GLN A 295 -7.87 -14.54 7.90
C GLN A 295 -7.76 -13.40 8.93
N THR A 296 -6.73 -12.56 8.80
CA THR A 296 -6.53 -11.39 9.69
C THR A 296 -7.77 -10.50 9.71
N PHE A 297 -8.33 -10.17 8.54
CA PHE A 297 -9.53 -9.34 8.45
C PHE A 297 -10.80 -10.06 8.90
N SER A 298 -10.92 -11.36 8.63
CA SER A 298 -12.01 -12.20 9.11
C SER A 298 -12.08 -12.19 10.64
N GLU A 299 -10.96 -12.44 11.31
CA GLU A 299 -10.85 -12.38 12.77
C GLU A 299 -11.11 -10.97 13.28
N GLN A 300 -10.47 -9.97 12.67
CA GLN A 300 -10.61 -8.58 13.05
C GLN A 300 -12.09 -8.17 13.02
N PHE A 301 -12.82 -8.41 11.93
CA PHE A 301 -14.18 -7.90 11.76
C PHE A 301 -15.29 -8.89 12.11
N SER A 302 -14.94 -10.12 12.46
CA SER A 302 -15.88 -11.23 12.67
C SER A 302 -16.81 -11.37 11.46
N ILE A 303 -16.21 -11.66 10.30
CA ILE A 303 -16.90 -11.93 9.02
C ILE A 303 -16.23 -13.12 8.33
N PRO A 304 -16.97 -13.94 7.57
CA PRO A 304 -16.38 -15.06 6.84
C PRO A 304 -15.45 -14.58 5.71
N TYR A 305 -14.52 -15.45 5.32
CA TYR A 305 -13.71 -15.29 4.13
C TYR A 305 -13.75 -16.54 3.25
N ILE A 306 -13.57 -16.35 1.95
CA ILE A 306 -13.44 -17.40 0.95
C ILE A 306 -12.24 -17.12 0.04
N HIS A 307 -11.78 -18.16 -0.63
CA HIS A 307 -10.79 -18.09 -1.70
C HIS A 307 -11.07 -19.22 -2.70
N ASN A 308 -10.46 -19.14 -3.89
CA ASN A 308 -10.51 -20.24 -4.84
C ASN A 308 -9.86 -21.50 -4.25
N PRO A 309 -10.26 -22.71 -4.65
CA PRO A 309 -9.59 -23.94 -4.21
C PRO A 309 -8.08 -23.86 -4.41
N ILE A 310 -7.32 -24.45 -3.47
CA ILE A 310 -5.87 -24.57 -3.62
C ILE A 310 -5.61 -25.43 -4.87
N ASN A 311 -4.72 -24.96 -5.75
CA ASN A 311 -4.42 -25.46 -7.12
C ASN A 311 -5.31 -24.93 -8.25
N GLU A 312 -6.37 -24.17 -7.96
CA GLU A 312 -7.08 -23.41 -8.98
C GLU A 312 -6.40 -22.04 -9.20
N PRO A 313 -6.68 -21.35 -10.32
CA PRO A 313 -6.20 -19.99 -10.56
C PRO A 313 -6.47 -19.05 -9.38
N LYS A 314 -5.54 -18.13 -9.16
CA LYS A 314 -5.37 -17.51 -7.84
C LYS A 314 -6.54 -16.65 -7.35
N ASP A 315 -7.21 -15.98 -8.28
CA ASP A 315 -8.35 -15.12 -8.03
C ASP A 315 -9.45 -15.37 -9.08
N VAL A 316 -10.63 -14.79 -8.86
CA VAL A 316 -11.80 -15.00 -9.72
C VAL A 316 -11.53 -14.58 -11.17
N THR A 317 -10.70 -13.55 -11.39
CA THR A 317 -10.40 -13.08 -12.75
C THR A 317 -9.36 -13.95 -13.44
N ASP A 318 -8.38 -14.47 -12.72
CA ASP A 318 -7.43 -15.45 -13.24
C ASP A 318 -8.13 -16.78 -13.55
N PHE A 319 -9.15 -17.16 -12.78
CA PHE A 319 -10.01 -18.31 -13.09
C PHE A 319 -10.78 -18.09 -14.40
N GLN A 320 -11.44 -16.93 -14.53
CA GLN A 320 -12.15 -16.56 -15.76
C GLN A 320 -11.22 -16.51 -16.97
N MET A 321 -10.02 -15.96 -16.82
CA MET A 321 -9.05 -15.85 -17.91
C MET A 321 -8.48 -17.21 -18.34
N THR A 322 -8.25 -18.11 -17.37
CA THR A 322 -7.76 -19.47 -17.62
C THR A 322 -8.79 -20.31 -18.39
N TYR A 323 -10.04 -20.29 -17.94
CA TYR A 323 -11.07 -21.17 -18.50
C TYR A 323 -11.90 -20.54 -19.61
N LYS A 324 -11.94 -19.21 -19.70
CA LYS A 324 -12.72 -18.43 -20.68
C LYS A 324 -14.20 -18.84 -20.76
N ASP A 325 -14.76 -19.30 -19.63
CA ASP A 325 -16.13 -19.79 -19.52
C ASP A 325 -16.79 -19.16 -18.30
N THR A 326 -17.66 -18.17 -18.55
CA THR A 326 -18.40 -17.43 -17.53
C THR A 326 -19.38 -18.34 -16.76
N SER A 327 -19.92 -19.38 -17.38
CA SER A 327 -20.78 -20.36 -16.69
C SER A 327 -19.98 -21.16 -15.67
N LYS A 328 -18.75 -21.56 -16.03
CA LYS A 328 -17.83 -22.24 -15.10
C LYS A 328 -17.44 -21.33 -13.94
N THR A 329 -17.10 -20.07 -14.20
CA THR A 329 -16.79 -19.09 -13.15
C THR A 329 -17.99 -18.84 -12.23
N THR A 330 -19.19 -18.74 -12.79
CA THR A 330 -20.45 -18.61 -12.00
C THR A 330 -20.63 -19.81 -11.07
N LYS A 331 -20.44 -21.04 -11.58
CA LYS A 331 -20.54 -22.27 -10.77
C LYS A 331 -19.52 -22.29 -9.64
N LEU A 332 -18.28 -21.87 -9.89
CA LEU A 332 -17.26 -21.73 -8.85
C LEU A 332 -17.75 -20.79 -7.76
N VAL A 333 -18.11 -19.55 -8.11
CA VAL A 333 -18.51 -18.53 -7.13
C VAL A 333 -19.73 -19.01 -6.32
N ASN A 334 -20.76 -19.55 -6.97
CA ASN A 334 -21.94 -20.09 -6.29
C ASN A 334 -21.56 -21.23 -5.31
N SER A 335 -20.63 -22.10 -5.69
CA SER A 335 -20.18 -23.19 -4.81
C SER A 335 -19.41 -22.68 -3.58
N LEU A 336 -18.72 -21.54 -3.69
CA LEU A 336 -18.03 -20.90 -2.57
C LEU A 336 -19.01 -20.16 -1.66
N VAL A 337 -19.99 -19.47 -2.25
CA VAL A 337 -21.10 -18.79 -1.54
C VAL A 337 -21.84 -19.78 -0.63
N ASN A 338 -22.23 -20.94 -1.15
CA ASN A 338 -22.98 -21.96 -0.41
C ASN A 338 -22.20 -22.58 0.76
N LYS A 339 -20.91 -22.27 0.93
CA LYS A 339 -20.11 -22.73 2.08
C LYS A 339 -20.16 -21.76 3.26
N VAL A 340 -20.59 -20.52 3.03
CA VAL A 340 -20.53 -19.43 4.01
C VAL A 340 -21.87 -18.77 4.29
N ILE A 341 -22.88 -19.04 3.45
CA ILE A 341 -24.30 -18.75 3.67
C ILE A 341 -25.02 -20.09 3.63
#